data_AF-A0A2S7WAU9-F1
#
_entry.id   AF-A0A2S7WAU9-F1
#
_cell.length_a   1.000
_cell.length_b   1.000
_cell.length_c   1.000
_cell.angle_alpha   90.00
_cell.angle_beta   90.00
_cell.angle_gamma   90.00
#
_symmetry.space_group_name_H-M   'P 1'
#
loop_
_entity.id
_entity.type
_entity.pdbx_description
1 polymer ?
#
loop_
_entity_poly.entity_id
_entity_poly.type
_entity_poly.pdbx_seq_one_letter_code
_entity_poly.pdbx_strand_id
1 'polypeptide(L)'
;MKNMLILVLLFTCSWLSGQENTALLLQKTNASELQFDTTNEDAVFIAKNKLTNKWGMYQGYANHDIKELIPPAYDSIDFFGYNAKLTGVWLDGKVGLYTSPWTYGSKKAKQTVECLYDGYKIFQVEKTVNDGLSTYQSYVDYVAVKKEGLWAWIDWMTGELKTDFLYNLDKEQMPYPEFEQEN
;
A
#
# COMPACT_ATOMS: atom_id res chain seq x y z
N MET A 1 -51.27 13.57 29.11
CA MET A 1 -50.27 13.49 28.03
C MET A 1 -48.94 13.08 28.63
N LYS A 2 -48.64 11.78 28.62
CA LYS A 2 -47.31 11.23 28.90
C LYS A 2 -46.74 10.76 27.57
N ASN A 3 -45.42 10.77 27.47
CA ASN A 3 -44.59 10.36 26.33
C ASN A 3 -44.09 11.56 25.52
N MET A 4 -42.86 11.99 25.80
CA MET A 4 -41.79 12.07 24.79
C MET A 4 -40.48 12.48 25.48
N LEU A 5 -39.70 11.51 25.97
CA LEU A 5 -38.34 11.80 26.44
C LEU A 5 -37.40 10.60 26.36
N ILE A 6 -37.30 9.95 25.20
CA ILE A 6 -36.21 8.99 24.92
C ILE A 6 -35.88 9.07 23.42
N LEU A 7 -35.01 9.99 22.99
CA LEU A 7 -34.41 9.92 21.64
C LEU A 7 -33.09 10.71 21.50
N VAL A 8 -32.23 10.75 22.51
CA VAL A 8 -30.91 11.43 22.42
C VAL A 8 -29.71 10.52 22.81
N LEU A 9 -29.95 9.32 23.33
CA LEU A 9 -28.87 8.48 23.91
C LEU A 9 -28.13 7.54 22.94
N LEU A 10 -28.59 7.37 21.69
CA LEU A 10 -28.00 6.38 20.78
C LEU A 10 -26.88 6.94 19.88
N PHE A 11 -26.83 8.26 19.67
CA PHE A 11 -25.76 8.87 18.84
C PHE A 11 -24.47 9.15 19.62
N THR A 12 -24.51 9.31 20.95
CA THR A 12 -23.29 9.59 21.74
C THR A 12 -22.41 8.36 21.92
N CYS A 13 -22.99 7.16 21.90
CA CYS A 13 -22.28 5.92 22.20
C CYS A 13 -21.30 5.51 21.08
N SER A 14 -21.70 5.64 19.81
CA SER A 14 -20.84 5.30 18.66
C SER A 14 -19.67 6.26 18.48
N TRP A 15 -19.85 7.53 18.87
CA TRP A 15 -18.78 8.53 18.82
C TRP A 15 -17.76 8.30 19.94
N LEU A 16 -18.21 7.97 21.15
CA LEU A 16 -17.31 7.62 22.25
C LEU A 16 -16.48 6.37 21.92
N SER A 17 -17.11 5.31 21.40
CA SER A 17 -16.38 4.07 21.08
C SER A 17 -15.38 4.25 19.95
N GLY A 18 -15.69 5.06 18.93
CA GLY A 18 -14.74 5.42 17.87
C GLY A 18 -13.54 6.22 18.40
N GLN A 19 -13.79 7.17 19.30
CA GLN A 19 -12.73 7.97 19.94
C GLN A 19 -11.83 7.12 20.84
N GLU A 20 -12.40 6.23 21.66
CA GLU A 20 -11.65 5.29 22.50
C GLU A 20 -10.79 4.33 21.67
N ASN A 21 -11.35 3.77 20.59
CA ASN A 21 -10.63 2.90 19.68
C ASN A 21 -9.43 3.61 19.04
N THR A 22 -9.62 4.86 18.59
CA THR A 22 -8.55 5.68 18.00
C THR A 22 -7.44 5.95 19.03
N ALA A 23 -7.80 6.31 20.27
CA ALA A 23 -6.83 6.57 21.32
C ALA A 23 -5.97 5.33 21.66
N LEU A 24 -6.59 4.16 21.68
CA LEU A 24 -5.89 2.90 21.96
C LEU A 24 -4.96 2.50 20.81
N LEU A 25 -5.37 2.70 19.55
CA LEU A 25 -4.50 2.48 18.39
C LEU A 25 -3.28 3.42 18.40
N LEU A 26 -3.49 4.71 18.67
CA LEU A 26 -2.42 5.70 18.83
C LEU A 26 -1.44 5.30 19.94
N GLN A 27 -1.94 4.80 21.07
CA GLN A 27 -1.11 4.32 22.17
C GLN A 27 -0.29 3.09 21.76
N LYS A 28 -0.94 2.05 21.22
CA LYS A 28 -0.29 0.79 20.86
C LYS A 28 0.77 0.93 19.76
N THR A 29 0.61 1.90 18.86
CA THR A 29 1.57 2.19 17.78
C THR A 29 2.57 3.31 18.12
N ASN A 30 2.50 3.88 19.32
CA ASN A 30 3.28 5.06 19.72
C ASN A 30 3.18 6.21 18.67
N ALA A 31 1.96 6.46 18.19
CA ALA A 31 1.69 7.37 17.08
C ALA A 31 0.98 8.65 17.52
N SER A 32 1.27 9.76 16.84
CA SER A 32 0.58 11.06 17.02
C SER A 32 -0.65 11.20 16.13
N GLU A 33 -0.69 10.46 15.03
CA GLU A 33 -1.70 10.57 13.98
C GLU A 33 -1.97 9.19 13.36
N LEU A 34 -3.22 8.95 12.95
CA LEU A 34 -3.64 7.76 12.20
C LEU A 34 -4.35 8.18 10.91
N GLN A 35 -4.19 7.39 9.86
CA GLN A 35 -5.03 7.44 8.67
C GLN A 35 -5.47 6.01 8.35
N PHE A 36 -6.77 5.80 8.17
CA PHE A 36 -7.34 4.48 7.92
C PHE A 36 -7.46 4.22 6.43
N ASP A 37 -7.22 2.98 6.01
CA ASP A 37 -7.56 2.54 4.66
C ASP A 37 -9.09 2.50 4.53
N THR A 38 -9.66 3.39 3.73
CA THR A 38 -11.11 3.44 3.48
C THR A 38 -11.56 2.56 2.32
N THR A 39 -10.65 1.85 1.66
CA THR A 39 -10.92 1.11 0.43
C THR A 39 -11.18 -0.38 0.69
N ASN A 40 -10.42 -1.02 1.58
CA ASN A 40 -10.43 -2.49 1.70
C ASN A 40 -11.14 -3.05 2.94
N GLU A 41 -11.60 -2.20 3.87
CA GLU A 41 -12.27 -2.57 5.16
C GLU A 41 -11.54 -3.67 5.97
N ASP A 42 -10.23 -3.86 5.75
CA ASP A 42 -9.42 -4.95 6.30
C ASP A 42 -8.62 -4.53 7.54
N ALA A 43 -9.05 -3.44 8.18
CA ALA A 43 -8.44 -2.81 9.34
C ALA A 43 -6.97 -2.41 9.13
N VAL A 44 -6.56 -2.13 7.89
CA VAL A 44 -5.28 -1.49 7.59
C VAL A 44 -5.36 0.00 7.90
N PHE A 45 -4.29 0.51 8.49
CA PHE A 45 -4.11 1.94 8.75
C PHE A 45 -2.62 2.29 8.75
N ILE A 46 -2.30 3.55 8.47
CA ILE A 46 -0.97 4.09 8.68
C ILE A 46 -0.95 4.95 9.94
N ALA A 47 0.18 4.92 10.65
CA ALA A 47 0.36 5.63 11.90
C ALA A 47 1.67 6.40 11.89
N LYS A 48 1.61 7.68 12.29
CA LYS A 48 2.78 8.57 12.33
C LYS A 48 3.44 8.48 13.69
N ASN A 49 4.66 7.99 13.75
CA ASN A 49 5.41 7.82 14.99
C ASN A 49 5.65 9.18 15.69
N LYS A 50 5.36 9.25 17.00
CA LYS A 50 5.49 10.49 17.79
C LYS A 50 6.91 11.05 17.86
N LEU A 51 7.92 10.18 17.82
CA LEU A 51 9.31 10.55 18.06
C LEU A 51 10.03 10.89 16.75
N THR A 52 9.83 10.08 15.71
CA THR A 52 10.54 10.22 14.44
C THR A 52 9.76 11.04 13.41
N ASN A 53 8.46 11.28 13.62
CA ASN A 53 7.54 11.84 12.64
C ASN A 53 7.42 11.04 11.33
N LYS A 54 7.91 9.80 11.31
CA LYS A 54 7.82 8.89 10.16
C LYS A 54 6.57 8.01 10.25
N TRP A 55 6.02 7.64 9.10
CA TRP A 55 4.87 6.77 8.95
C TRP A 55 5.28 5.31 8.86
N GLY A 56 4.49 4.46 9.50
CA GLY A 56 4.46 3.00 9.34
C GLY A 56 3.06 2.53 9.00
N MET A 57 2.93 1.31 8.49
CA MET A 57 1.64 0.69 8.17
C MET A 57 1.37 -0.49 9.09
N TYR A 58 0.14 -0.59 9.55
CA TYR A 58 -0.31 -1.56 10.53
C TYR A 58 -1.65 -2.18 10.10
N GLN A 59 -1.94 -3.36 10.62
CA GLN A 59 -3.24 -4.01 10.49
C GLN A 59 -3.71 -4.52 11.85
N GLY A 60 -4.95 -4.21 12.19
CA GLY A 60 -5.61 -4.75 13.39
C GLY A 60 -6.60 -3.78 14.02
N TYR A 61 -7.31 -4.27 15.02
CA TYR A 61 -8.29 -3.50 15.78
C TYR A 61 -7.75 -3.09 17.14
N ALA A 62 -8.29 -2.00 17.69
CA ALA A 62 -7.88 -1.43 18.96
C ALA A 62 -7.85 -2.46 20.12
N ASN A 63 -8.85 -3.33 20.19
CA ASN A 63 -9.02 -4.36 21.21
C ASN A 63 -8.28 -5.68 20.91
N HIS A 64 -7.52 -5.77 19.82
CA HIS A 64 -6.78 -6.96 19.40
C HIS A 64 -5.29 -6.66 19.19
N ASP A 65 -4.52 -7.68 18.79
CA ASP A 65 -3.13 -7.49 18.40
C ASP A 65 -3.03 -6.63 17.15
N ILE A 66 -2.06 -5.71 17.15
CA ILE A 66 -1.74 -4.87 16.00
C ILE A 66 -0.47 -5.44 15.37
N LYS A 67 -0.58 -5.77 14.09
CA LYS A 67 0.54 -6.27 13.30
C LYS A 67 1.19 -5.10 12.55
N GLU A 68 2.50 -4.94 12.69
CA GLU A 68 3.27 -4.07 11.81
C GLU A 68 3.41 -4.74 10.43
N LEU A 69 3.02 -4.02 9.38
CA LEU A 69 3.16 -4.43 7.99
C LEU A 69 4.38 -3.74 7.34
N ILE A 70 4.55 -2.45 7.63
CA ILE A 70 5.65 -1.61 7.16
C ILE A 70 6.18 -0.81 8.36
N PRO A 71 7.49 -0.82 8.64
CA PRO A 71 8.05 -0.12 9.80
C PRO A 71 7.92 1.41 9.67
N PRO A 72 7.90 2.15 10.79
CA PRO A 72 7.73 3.59 10.80
C PRO A 72 9.00 4.35 10.40
N ALA A 73 9.36 4.27 9.12
CA ALA A 73 10.62 4.77 8.58
C ALA A 73 10.46 5.77 7.42
N TYR A 74 9.23 6.04 6.98
CA TYR A 74 8.95 6.76 5.73
C TYR A 74 8.27 8.12 5.96
N ASP A 75 8.44 9.07 5.05
CA ASP A 75 7.74 10.36 5.08
C ASP A 75 6.27 10.25 4.67
N SER A 76 5.94 9.27 3.83
CA SER A 76 4.58 8.85 3.49
C SER A 76 4.56 7.43 2.95
N ILE A 77 3.39 6.80 2.96
CA ILE A 77 3.18 5.43 2.47
C ILE A 77 1.86 5.41 1.70
N ASP A 78 1.87 4.78 0.52
CA ASP A 78 0.64 4.50 -0.21
C ASP A 78 -0.02 3.22 0.36
N PHE A 79 -1.34 3.20 0.51
CA PHE A 79 -2.04 1.97 0.89
C PHE A 79 -1.87 0.89 -0.19
N PHE A 80 -1.83 -0.37 0.24
CA PHE A 80 -1.86 -1.47 -0.72
C PHE A 80 -3.18 -1.43 -1.48
N GLY A 81 -3.10 -1.48 -2.82
CA GLY A 81 -4.29 -1.71 -3.63
C GLY A 81 -4.89 -3.09 -3.37
N TYR A 82 -6.14 -3.29 -3.80
CA TYR A 82 -6.81 -4.59 -3.67
C TYR A 82 -5.99 -5.71 -4.33
N ASN A 83 -5.58 -6.70 -3.55
CA ASN A 83 -4.66 -7.79 -3.96
C ASN A 83 -3.33 -7.34 -4.58
N ALA A 84 -2.90 -6.10 -4.33
CA ALA A 84 -1.64 -5.59 -4.86
C ALA A 84 -0.44 -6.33 -4.25
N LYS A 85 0.53 -6.66 -5.10
CA LYS A 85 1.76 -7.35 -4.70
C LYS A 85 2.78 -6.44 -4.01
N LEU A 86 2.63 -5.13 -4.17
CA LEU A 86 3.52 -4.12 -3.60
C LEU A 86 2.78 -2.79 -3.41
N THR A 87 3.42 -1.87 -2.69
CA THR A 87 3.01 -0.47 -2.59
C THR A 87 4.22 0.47 -2.58
N GLY A 88 3.98 1.75 -2.76
CA GLY A 88 4.97 2.82 -2.69
C GLY A 88 5.25 3.24 -1.25
N VAL A 89 6.52 3.41 -0.93
CA VAL A 89 7.00 4.01 0.32
C VAL A 89 7.90 5.19 -0.02
N TRP A 90 7.72 6.33 0.66
CA TRP A 90 8.36 7.58 0.27
C TRP A 90 9.33 8.06 1.34
N LEU A 91 10.53 8.45 0.91
CA LEU A 91 11.55 9.05 1.77
C LEU A 91 12.25 10.17 0.99
N ASP A 92 12.37 11.35 1.60
CA ASP A 92 13.06 12.51 1.02
C ASP A 92 12.54 12.89 -0.40
N GLY A 93 11.23 12.75 -0.60
CA GLY A 93 10.56 13.06 -1.87
C GLY A 93 10.77 12.02 -2.97
N LYS A 94 11.34 10.86 -2.66
CA LYS A 94 11.55 9.76 -3.59
C LYS A 94 10.78 8.52 -3.16
N VAL A 95 10.28 7.76 -4.14
CA VAL A 95 9.56 6.51 -3.92
C VAL A 95 10.48 5.31 -4.06
N GLY A 96 10.30 4.37 -3.14
CA GLY A 96 10.76 2.99 -3.20
C GLY A 96 9.56 2.05 -3.18
N LEU A 97 9.80 0.75 -3.33
CA LEU A 97 8.74 -0.26 -3.40
C LEU A 97 8.85 -1.22 -2.23
N TYR A 98 7.71 -1.46 -1.58
CA TYR A 98 7.58 -2.39 -0.46
C TYR A 98 6.62 -3.51 -0.83
N THR A 99 7.08 -4.75 -0.64
CA THR A 99 6.32 -5.96 -1.02
C THR A 99 5.20 -6.28 -0.03
N SER A 100 4.09 -6.78 -0.55
CA SER A 100 2.89 -7.09 0.21
C SER A 100 3.08 -8.29 1.14
N PRO A 101 2.73 -8.17 2.43
CA PRO A 101 2.78 -9.30 3.37
C PRO A 101 1.74 -10.38 3.08
N TRP A 102 0.69 -10.08 2.31
CA TRP A 102 -0.32 -11.06 1.90
C TRP A 102 0.12 -11.87 0.68
N THR A 103 0.92 -11.29 -0.20
CA THR A 103 1.50 -12.00 -1.35
C THR A 103 2.74 -12.80 -0.98
N TYR A 104 3.70 -12.18 -0.29
CA TYR A 104 5.01 -12.78 -0.05
C TYR A 104 5.15 -13.39 1.35
N GLY A 105 4.16 -13.19 2.22
CA GLY A 105 4.20 -13.59 3.62
C GLY A 105 4.93 -12.56 4.49
N SER A 106 4.48 -12.40 5.74
CA SER A 106 4.96 -11.31 6.61
C SER A 106 6.42 -11.40 7.03
N LYS A 107 7.08 -12.55 6.86
CA LYS A 107 8.53 -12.69 7.13
C LYS A 107 9.40 -12.27 5.95
N LYS A 108 8.83 -12.20 4.74
CA LYS A 108 9.55 -11.89 3.50
C LYS A 108 9.20 -10.51 2.95
N ALA A 109 8.01 -10.00 3.26
CA ALA A 109 7.62 -8.64 2.92
C ALA A 109 8.61 -7.62 3.48
N LYS A 110 9.18 -6.85 2.56
CA LYS A 110 10.23 -5.86 2.82
C LYS A 110 10.25 -4.81 1.72
N GLN A 111 10.98 -3.73 1.98
CA GLN A 111 11.42 -2.84 0.91
C GLN A 111 12.40 -3.60 0.01
N THR A 112 12.06 -3.69 -1.27
CA THR A 112 12.88 -4.37 -2.30
C THR A 112 13.48 -3.37 -3.27
N VAL A 113 12.88 -2.19 -3.39
CA VAL A 113 13.40 -1.09 -4.20
C VAL A 113 13.60 0.13 -3.31
N GLU A 114 14.81 0.68 -3.34
CA GLU A 114 15.19 1.87 -2.57
C GLU A 114 14.40 3.11 -3.00
N CYS A 115 14.29 4.10 -2.11
CA CYS A 115 13.62 5.37 -2.37
C CYS A 115 14.46 6.27 -3.29
N LEU A 116 14.45 5.98 -4.59
CA LEU A 116 15.31 6.63 -5.59
C LEU A 116 14.54 7.33 -6.71
N TYR A 117 13.24 7.06 -6.84
CA TYR A 117 12.45 7.41 -8.02
C TYR A 117 11.45 8.54 -7.72
N ASP A 118 11.04 9.27 -8.74
CA ASP A 118 10.07 10.38 -8.63
C ASP A 118 8.62 9.90 -8.57
N GLY A 119 8.37 8.63 -8.88
CA GLY A 119 7.05 8.02 -8.89
C GLY A 119 7.10 6.58 -9.38
N TYR A 120 5.97 5.89 -9.24
CA TYR A 120 5.80 4.51 -9.71
C TYR A 120 4.38 4.30 -10.23
N LYS A 121 4.19 3.26 -11.03
CA LYS A 121 2.88 2.77 -11.51
C LYS A 121 2.89 1.25 -11.61
N ILE A 122 1.78 0.64 -11.23
CA ILE A 122 1.51 -0.78 -11.41
C ILE A 122 0.54 -0.91 -12.59
N PHE A 123 0.87 -1.77 -13.55
CA PHE A 123 0.06 -2.06 -14.72
C PHE A 123 -0.40 -3.52 -14.65
N GLN A 124 -1.72 -3.72 -14.62
CA GLN A 124 -2.32 -5.04 -14.76
C GLN A 124 -2.67 -5.29 -16.22
N VAL A 125 -2.03 -6.29 -16.82
CA VAL A 125 -2.16 -6.60 -18.24
C VAL A 125 -2.78 -7.97 -18.38
N GLU A 126 -3.94 -8.03 -19.03
CA GLU A 126 -4.57 -9.29 -19.39
C GLU A 126 -3.77 -9.96 -20.53
N LYS A 127 -3.37 -11.21 -20.32
CA LYS A 127 -2.72 -12.08 -21.29
C LYS A 127 -3.55 -13.33 -21.50
N THR A 128 -3.69 -13.74 -22.75
CA THR A 128 -4.24 -15.05 -23.11
C THR A 128 -3.14 -16.10 -22.98
N VAL A 129 -3.34 -17.09 -22.11
CA VAL A 129 -2.42 -18.19 -21.85
C VAL A 129 -2.99 -19.46 -22.46
N ASN A 130 -2.14 -20.23 -23.15
CA ASN A 130 -2.44 -21.58 -23.62
C ASN A 130 -1.39 -22.54 -23.08
N ASP A 131 -1.81 -23.48 -22.24
CA ASP A 131 -0.93 -24.46 -21.59
C ASP A 131 -0.94 -25.84 -22.28
N GLY A 132 -1.52 -25.91 -23.48
CA GLY A 132 -1.72 -27.16 -24.23
C GLY A 132 -2.94 -27.97 -23.80
N LEU A 133 -3.60 -27.60 -22.69
CA LEU A 133 -4.83 -28.25 -22.18
C LEU A 133 -6.04 -27.32 -22.27
N SER A 134 -5.84 -26.02 -22.08
CA SER A 134 -6.89 -25.00 -22.10
C SER A 134 -6.36 -23.65 -22.57
N THR A 135 -7.28 -22.74 -22.89
CA THR A 135 -6.96 -21.33 -23.13
C THR A 135 -7.75 -20.49 -22.13
N TYR A 136 -7.05 -19.65 -21.39
CA TYR A 136 -7.64 -18.81 -20.35
C TYR A 136 -6.98 -17.43 -20.31
N GLN A 137 -7.66 -16.47 -19.69
CA GLN A 137 -7.09 -15.15 -19.43
C GLN A 137 -6.37 -15.16 -18.08
N SER A 138 -5.18 -14.56 -18.05
CA SER A 138 -4.37 -14.35 -16.85
C SER A 138 -3.97 -12.88 -16.78
N TYR A 139 -3.78 -12.35 -15.58
CA TYR A 139 -3.32 -10.97 -15.39
C TYR A 139 -1.86 -10.98 -14.94
N VAL A 140 -1.02 -10.25 -15.66
CA VAL A 140 0.39 -10.04 -15.34
C VAL A 140 0.57 -8.60 -14.86
N ASP A 141 1.19 -8.45 -13.70
CA ASP A 141 1.57 -7.14 -13.18
C ASP A 141 2.92 -6.73 -13.77
N TYR A 142 3.03 -5.48 -14.23
CA TYR A 142 4.29 -4.82 -14.51
C TYR A 142 4.42 -3.56 -13.67
N VAL A 143 5.63 -3.22 -13.27
CA VAL A 143 5.90 -1.99 -12.51
C VAL A 143 6.83 -1.10 -13.28
N ALA A 144 6.42 0.16 -13.44
CA ALA A 144 7.29 1.20 -13.95
C ALA A 144 7.64 2.19 -12.85
N VAL A 145 8.86 2.71 -12.89
CA VAL A 145 9.34 3.80 -12.03
C VAL A 145 9.68 5.02 -12.87
N LYS A 146 9.56 6.20 -12.26
CA LYS A 146 9.79 7.49 -12.92
C LYS A 146 11.09 8.12 -12.42
N LYS A 147 11.87 8.70 -13.31
CA LYS A 147 13.02 9.55 -12.96
C LYS A 147 13.14 10.68 -13.99
N GLU A 148 13.23 11.92 -13.51
CA GLU A 148 13.42 13.12 -14.32
C GLU A 148 12.39 13.26 -15.46
N GLY A 149 11.13 12.89 -15.18
CA GLY A 149 10.05 13.00 -16.16
C GLY A 149 9.85 11.77 -17.04
N LEU A 150 10.78 10.82 -17.04
CA LEU A 150 10.77 9.63 -17.90
C LEU A 150 10.52 8.36 -17.08
N TRP A 151 10.00 7.33 -17.73
CA TRP A 151 9.61 6.06 -17.12
C TRP A 151 10.46 4.90 -17.63
N ALA A 152 10.71 3.94 -16.75
CA ALA A 152 11.41 2.69 -17.03
C ALA A 152 10.70 1.51 -16.36
N TRP A 153 10.75 0.34 -16.98
CA TRP A 153 10.32 -0.91 -16.35
C TRP A 153 11.35 -1.36 -15.32
N ILE A 154 10.87 -1.92 -14.21
CA ILE A 154 11.72 -2.42 -13.12
C ILE A 154 11.25 -3.80 -12.68
N ASP A 155 12.19 -4.66 -12.31
CA ASP A 155 11.90 -5.82 -11.48
C ASP A 155 11.75 -5.35 -10.03
N TRP A 156 10.53 -5.41 -9.51
CA TRP A 156 10.23 -4.87 -8.20
C TRP A 156 10.76 -5.73 -7.06
N MET A 157 11.27 -6.93 -7.31
CA MET A 157 11.88 -7.78 -6.29
C MET A 157 13.37 -7.50 -6.11
N THR A 158 14.06 -7.11 -7.21
CA THR A 158 15.51 -6.88 -7.21
C THR A 158 15.89 -5.40 -7.31
N GLY A 159 14.99 -4.56 -7.83
CA GLY A 159 15.28 -3.16 -8.16
C GLY A 159 16.05 -2.98 -9.48
N GLU A 160 16.30 -4.06 -10.23
CA GLU A 160 16.95 -4.00 -11.53
C GLU A 160 16.04 -3.34 -12.56
N LEU A 161 16.54 -2.29 -13.22
CA LEU A 161 15.86 -1.67 -14.35
C LEU A 161 15.88 -2.64 -15.54
N LYS A 162 14.69 -2.92 -16.09
CA LYS A 162 14.52 -3.75 -17.29
C LYS A 162 14.52 -2.92 -18.58
N THR A 163 14.43 -1.59 -18.46
CA THR A 163 14.65 -0.66 -19.56
C THR A 163 15.36 0.60 -19.06
N ASP A 164 15.95 1.36 -19.98
CA ASP A 164 16.35 2.73 -19.68
C ASP A 164 15.13 3.65 -19.45
N PHE A 165 15.37 4.81 -18.86
CA PHE A 165 14.37 5.87 -18.71
C PHE A 165 14.14 6.56 -20.05
N LEU A 166 13.24 6.01 -20.86
CA LEU A 166 13.01 6.46 -22.24
C LEU A 166 11.62 7.05 -22.45
N TYR A 167 10.64 6.62 -21.64
CA TYR A 167 9.24 6.80 -22.00
C TYR A 167 8.59 7.96 -21.29
N ASN A 168 7.84 8.78 -22.02
CA ASN A 168 6.96 9.79 -21.43
C ASN A 168 5.51 9.31 -21.50
N LEU A 169 4.99 8.76 -20.39
CA LEU A 169 3.63 8.23 -20.32
C LEU A 169 2.51 9.26 -20.53
N ASP A 170 2.82 10.57 -20.53
CA ASP A 170 1.83 11.60 -20.89
C ASP A 170 1.70 11.77 -22.42
N LYS A 171 2.63 11.19 -23.19
CA LYS A 171 2.72 11.32 -24.65
C LYS A 171 2.59 9.99 -25.38
N GLU A 172 3.02 8.90 -24.76
CA GLU A 172 3.08 7.58 -25.39
C GLU A 172 2.76 6.44 -24.42
N GLN A 173 2.48 5.27 -24.98
CA GLN A 173 2.37 4.03 -24.21
C GLN A 173 3.75 3.34 -24.17
N MET A 174 4.09 2.76 -23.02
CA MET A 174 5.27 1.93 -22.89
C MET A 174 4.99 0.53 -23.46
N PRO A 175 5.83 -0.02 -24.35
CA PRO A 175 5.72 -1.41 -24.74
C PRO A 175 5.99 -2.30 -23.52
N TYR A 176 5.15 -3.31 -23.30
CA TYR A 176 5.37 -4.26 -22.20
C TYR A 176 6.64 -5.08 -22.46
N PRO A 177 7.51 -5.27 -21.46
CA PRO A 177 8.71 -6.05 -21.63
C PRO A 177 8.36 -7.54 -21.76
N GLU A 178 9.23 -8.32 -22.40
CA GLU A 178 9.08 -9.79 -22.46
C GLU A 178 9.36 -10.46 -21.10
N PHE A 179 9.99 -9.73 -20.17
CA PHE A 179 10.23 -10.18 -18.81
C PHE A 179 8.91 -10.35 -18.04
N GLU A 180 8.75 -11.48 -17.37
CA GLU A 180 7.70 -11.70 -16.37
C GLU A 180 8.33 -11.77 -14.98
N GLN A 181 7.65 -11.21 -13.97
CA GLN A 181 8.13 -11.24 -12.61
C GLN A 181 8.17 -12.68 -12.08
N GLU A 182 9.35 -13.11 -11.63
CA GLU A 182 9.49 -14.34 -10.85
C GLU A 182 8.95 -14.11 -9.42
N ASN A 183 8.12 -15.04 -8.94
CA ASN A 183 7.49 -15.01 -7.61
C ASN A 183 8.42 -15.51 -6.50
#